data_AF-A0A8S8Y893-F1
#
_entry.id   AF-A0A8S8Y893-F1
#
_cell.length_a   1.000
_cell.length_b   1.000
_cell.length_c   1.000
_cell.angle_alpha   90.00
_cell.angle_beta   90.00
_cell.angle_gamma   90.00
#
_symmetry.space_group_name_H-M   'P 1'
#
loop_
_entity.id
_entity.type
_entity.pdbx_description
1 polymer ?
#
loop_
_entity_poly.entity_id
_entity_poly.type
_entity_poly.pdbx_seq_one_letter_code
_entity_poly.pdbx_strand_id
1 'polypeptide(L)'
;MIHRFGALLVGLVLVLGVSNLRVASRQEPGSAELVRLAEITTGVWMLNVMVGGSYIVFAKVGDFPEWLSLLHLVVGVGAFIAAVVLMFATRFARSHPAHGAPEGEQE
;
A
#
# COMPACT_ATOMS: atom_id res chain seq x y z
N MET A 1 -18.35 -13.88 0.21
CA MET A 1 -17.13 -14.54 0.72
C MET A 1 -15.86 -14.14 -0.05
N ILE A 2 -15.91 -14.06 -1.39
CA ILE A 2 -14.78 -13.66 -2.25
C ILE A 2 -14.09 -12.36 -1.81
N HIS A 3 -14.87 -11.34 -1.39
CA HIS A 3 -14.35 -10.03 -0.99
C HIS A 3 -13.45 -10.10 0.25
N ARG A 4 -13.84 -10.89 1.26
CA ARG A 4 -13.06 -11.05 2.51
C ARG A 4 -11.72 -11.73 2.23
N PHE A 5 -11.74 -12.76 1.39
CA PHE A 5 -10.52 -13.45 0.97
C PHE A 5 -9.62 -12.54 0.12
N GLY A 6 -10.20 -11.80 -0.83
CA GLY A 6 -9.49 -10.81 -1.62
C GLY A 6 -8.83 -9.73 -0.78
N ALA A 7 -9.50 -9.22 0.25
CA ALA A 7 -8.91 -8.27 1.18
C ALA A 7 -7.66 -8.85 1.84
N LEU A 8 -7.74 -10.06 2.42
CA LEU A 8 -6.59 -10.72 3.04
C LEU A 8 -5.42 -10.91 2.06
N LEU A 9 -5.70 -11.31 0.83
CA LEU A 9 -4.69 -11.48 -0.21
C LEU A 9 -3.99 -10.15 -0.55
N VAL A 10 -4.76 -9.07 -0.74
CA VAL A 10 -4.22 -7.73 -1.00
C VAL A 10 -3.35 -7.27 0.17
N GLY A 11 -3.78 -7.52 1.40
CA GLY A 11 -3.00 -7.23 2.60
C GLY A 11 -1.65 -7.93 2.63
N LEU A 12 -1.64 -9.23 2.34
CA LEU A 12 -0.42 -10.01 2.26
C LEU A 12 0.54 -9.43 1.20
N VAL A 13 0.02 -9.11 0.01
CA VAL A 13 0.81 -8.52 -1.08
C VAL A 13 1.38 -7.16 -0.67
N LEU A 14 0.61 -6.30 -0.02
CA LEU A 14 1.09 -4.99 0.44
C LEU A 14 2.18 -5.11 1.51
N VAL A 15 2.00 -5.98 2.50
CA VAL A 15 3.00 -6.20 3.56
C VAL A 15 4.30 -6.76 3.00
N LEU A 16 4.22 -7.72 2.08
CA LEU A 16 5.40 -8.26 1.38
C LEU A 16 6.04 -7.20 0.49
N GLY A 17 5.24 -6.39 -0.19
CA GLY A 17 5.69 -5.28 -1.03
C GLY A 17 6.48 -4.22 -0.24
N VAL A 18 5.95 -3.77 0.90
CA VAL A 18 6.64 -2.85 1.82
C VAL A 18 7.94 -3.47 2.33
N SER A 19 7.89 -4.73 2.78
CA SER A 19 9.06 -5.43 3.31
C SER A 19 10.17 -5.53 2.25
N ASN A 20 9.81 -5.89 1.02
CA ASN A 20 10.74 -5.96 -0.10
C ASN A 20 11.31 -4.57 -0.46
N LEU A 21 10.46 -3.54 -0.51
CA LEU A 21 10.88 -2.18 -0.81
C LEU A 21 11.83 -1.63 0.26
N ARG A 22 11.57 -1.95 1.53
CA ARG A 22 12.41 -1.57 2.68
C ARG A 22 13.78 -2.25 2.68
N VAL A 23 13.87 -3.47 2.17
CA VAL A 23 15.16 -4.16 1.99
C VAL A 23 15.92 -3.55 0.81
N ALA A 24 15.24 -3.32 -0.32
CA ALA A 24 15.84 -2.70 -1.50
C ALA A 24 16.33 -1.26 -1.20
N SER A 25 15.58 -0.50 -0.42
CA SER A 25 15.90 0.90 -0.08
C SER A 25 17.13 1.06 0.81
N ARG A 26 17.52 0.02 1.57
CA ARG A 26 18.73 0.06 2.41
C ARG A 26 20.01 0.17 1.59
N GLN A 27 19.96 -0.19 0.31
CA GLN A 27 21.11 -0.17 -0.59
C GLN A 27 21.18 1.12 -1.43
N GLU A 28 20.13 1.96 -1.42
CA GLU A 28 20.10 3.22 -2.18
C GLU A 28 19.73 4.43 -1.30
N PRO A 29 20.69 5.34 -1.00
CA PRO A 29 20.39 6.59 -0.33
C PRO A 29 19.49 7.46 -1.23
N GLY A 30 18.31 7.83 -0.72
CA GLY A 30 17.29 8.62 -1.44
C GLY A 30 15.95 7.90 -1.63
N SER A 31 15.90 6.60 -1.40
CA SER A 31 14.69 5.77 -1.56
C SER A 31 13.75 5.75 -0.33
N ALA A 32 14.09 6.47 0.73
CA ALA A 32 13.32 6.52 1.98
C ALA A 32 11.88 7.01 1.80
N GLU A 33 11.65 7.94 0.87
CA GLU A 33 10.31 8.49 0.62
C GLU A 33 9.39 7.43 -0.02
N LEU A 34 9.92 6.54 -0.86
CA LEU A 34 9.16 5.44 -1.47
C LEU A 34 8.73 4.43 -0.41
N VAL A 35 9.61 4.11 0.55
CA VAL A 35 9.28 3.22 1.67
C VAL A 35 8.18 3.85 2.52
N ARG A 36 8.30 5.15 2.83
CA ARG A 36 7.30 5.89 3.59
C ARG A 36 5.95 5.91 2.89
N LEU A 37 5.92 6.13 1.58
CA LEU A 37 4.70 6.09 0.77
C LEU A 37 4.06 4.68 0.78
N ALA A 38 4.88 3.63 0.75
CA ALA A 38 4.40 2.25 0.83
C ALA A 38 3.84 1.89 2.21
N GLU A 39 4.48 2.36 3.28
CA GLU A 39 4.00 2.23 4.66
C GLU A 39 2.66 2.96 4.84
N ILE A 40 2.52 4.20 4.34
CA ILE A 40 1.26 4.95 4.37
C ILE A 40 0.17 4.22 3.60
N THR A 41 0.45 3.75 2.38
CA THR A 41 -0.51 3.01 1.55
C THR A 41 -1.02 1.77 2.28
N THR A 42 -0.12 1.01 2.90
CA THR A 42 -0.45 -0.19 3.67
C THR A 42 -1.25 0.15 4.92
N GLY A 43 -0.91 1.26 5.59
CA GLY A 43 -1.65 1.77 6.74
C GLY A 43 -3.09 2.17 6.40
N VAL A 44 -3.30 2.89 5.28
CA VAL A 44 -4.65 3.26 4.80
C VAL A 44 -5.45 2.02 4.44
N TRP A 45 -4.83 1.03 3.79
CA TRP A 45 -5.48 -0.25 3.52
C TRP A 45 -5.86 -1.00 4.82
N MET A 46 -4.98 -1.03 5.82
CA MET A 46 -5.27 -1.63 7.13
C MET A 46 -6.43 -0.93 7.83
N LEU A 47 -6.48 0.40 7.81
CA LEU A 47 -7.62 1.16 8.32
C LEU A 47 -8.91 0.74 7.60
N ASN A 48 -8.85 0.56 6.28
CA ASN A 48 -10.01 0.10 5.52
C ASN A 48 -10.51 -1.28 5.97
N VAL A 49 -9.59 -2.20 6.26
CA VAL A 49 -9.93 -3.53 6.79
C VAL A 49 -10.51 -3.44 8.19
N MET A 50 -10.00 -2.56 9.06
CA MET A 50 -10.57 -2.36 10.40
C MET A 50 -12.01 -1.84 10.29
N VAL A 51 -12.26 -0.85 9.42
CA VAL A 51 -13.61 -0.35 9.15
C VAL A 51 -14.47 -1.48 8.58
N GLY A 52 -14.01 -2.23 7.58
CA GLY A 52 -14.70 -3.39 7.00
C GLY A 52 -14.95 -4.56 7.98
N GLY A 53 -14.07 -4.76 8.95
CA GLY A 53 -14.19 -5.76 10.00
C GLY A 53 -15.18 -5.36 11.09
N SER A 54 -15.26 -4.06 11.40
CA SER A 54 -16.23 -3.51 12.36
C SER A 54 -17.68 -3.85 12.00
N TYR A 55 -17.99 -4.06 10.72
CA TYR A 55 -19.30 -4.52 10.25
C TYR A 55 -19.73 -5.84 10.89
N ILE A 56 -18.79 -6.76 11.13
CA ILE A 56 -19.09 -8.05 11.74
C ILE A 56 -19.49 -7.88 13.21
N VAL A 57 -18.95 -6.85 13.87
CA VAL A 57 -19.23 -6.54 15.28
C VAL A 57 -20.55 -5.78 15.41
N PHE A 58 -20.78 -4.75 14.59
CA PHE A 58 -21.97 -3.90 14.65
C PHE A 58 -23.23 -4.54 14.06
N ALA A 59 -23.11 -5.50 13.13
CA ALA A 59 -24.29 -6.20 12.57
C ALA A 59 -25.11 -6.98 13.60
N LYS A 60 -24.59 -7.19 14.82
CA LYS A 60 -25.37 -7.73 15.95
C LYS A 60 -26.33 -6.73 16.60
N VAL A 61 -26.21 -5.44 16.30
CA VAL A 61 -26.93 -4.34 16.98
C VAL A 61 -28.20 -3.88 16.23
N GLY A 62 -28.52 -4.52 15.10
CA GLY A 62 -29.85 -4.39 14.45
C GLY A 62 -29.94 -3.34 13.35
N ASP A 63 -29.21 -2.22 13.46
CA ASP A 63 -29.21 -1.16 12.44
C ASP A 63 -27.87 -1.03 11.73
N PHE A 64 -27.92 -1.01 10.40
CA PHE A 64 -26.77 -0.86 9.51
C PHE A 64 -26.33 0.62 9.48
N PRO A 65 -25.12 0.97 9.96
CA PRO A 65 -24.68 2.35 9.96
C PRO A 65 -24.20 2.76 8.56
N GLU A 66 -25.00 3.54 7.84
CA GLU A 66 -24.68 3.99 6.48
C GLU A 66 -23.36 4.77 6.39
N TRP A 67 -23.02 5.53 7.43
CA TRP A 67 -21.77 6.28 7.51
C TRP A 67 -20.52 5.37 7.54
N LEU A 68 -20.63 4.16 8.12
CA LEU A 68 -19.54 3.16 8.07
C LEU A 68 -19.39 2.60 6.65
N SER A 69 -20.51 2.38 5.94
CA SER A 69 -20.54 2.02 4.51
C SER A 69 -19.78 3.02 3.67
N LEU A 70 -20.11 4.29 3.83
CA LEU A 70 -19.48 5.37 3.10
C LEU A 70 -17.99 5.48 3.45
N LEU A 71 -17.64 5.39 4.73
CA LEU A 71 -16.25 5.44 5.18
C LEU A 71 -15.42 4.29 4.60
N HIS A 72 -15.92 3.06 4.64
CA HIS A 72 -15.22 1.91 4.05
C HIS A 72 -14.98 2.09 2.55
N LEU A 73 -15.96 2.62 1.82
CA LEU A 73 -15.81 2.84 0.39
C LEU A 73 -14.78 3.93 0.09
N VAL A 74 -14.86 5.08 0.78
CA VAL A 74 -13.94 6.21 0.58
C VAL A 74 -12.51 5.82 0.94
N VAL A 75 -12.29 5.18 2.09
CA VAL A 75 -10.97 4.72 2.51
C VAL A 75 -10.45 3.62 1.59
N GLY A 76 -11.32 2.73 1.10
CA GLY A 76 -10.97 1.69 0.13
C GLY A 76 -10.50 2.27 -1.22
N VAL A 77 -11.22 3.25 -1.76
CA VAL A 77 -10.81 3.94 -3.00
C VAL A 77 -9.51 4.73 -2.77
N GLY A 78 -9.36 5.39 -1.62
CA GLY A 78 -8.12 6.08 -1.25
C GLY A 78 -6.92 5.14 -1.17
N ALA A 79 -7.07 3.98 -0.54
CA ALA A 79 -6.04 2.94 -0.48
C ALA A 79 -5.66 2.44 -1.87
N PHE A 80 -6.64 2.24 -2.75
CA PHE A 80 -6.41 1.81 -4.13
C PHE A 80 -5.62 2.86 -4.93
N ILE A 81 -6.03 4.13 -4.86
CA ILE A 81 -5.30 5.22 -5.53
C ILE A 81 -3.87 5.33 -5.00
N ALA A 82 -3.67 5.25 -3.68
CA ALA A 82 -2.35 5.29 -3.06
C ALA A 82 -1.45 4.14 -3.57
N ALA A 83 -2.00 2.92 -3.70
CA ALA A 83 -1.27 1.78 -4.25
C ALA A 83 -0.90 1.96 -5.72
N VAL A 84 -1.80 2.52 -6.54
CA VAL A 84 -1.52 2.85 -7.95
C VAL A 84 -0.42 3.92 -8.04
N VAL A 85 -0.50 4.98 -7.23
CA VAL A 85 0.53 6.02 -7.18
C VAL A 85 1.88 5.44 -6.77
N LEU A 86 1.92 4.58 -5.75
CA LEU A 86 3.13 3.88 -5.34
C LEU A 86 3.70 2.99 -6.45
N MET A 87 2.85 2.28 -7.20
CA MET A 87 3.26 1.50 -8.36
C MET A 87 3.93 2.39 -9.41
N PHE A 88 3.34 3.55 -9.73
CA PHE A 88 3.95 4.50 -10.66
C PHE A 88 5.24 5.10 -10.13
N ALA A 89 5.29 5.49 -8.85
CA ALA A 89 6.48 6.06 -8.22
C ALA A 89 7.66 5.08 -8.22
N THR A 90 7.41 3.82 -7.87
CA THR A 90 8.43 2.75 -7.91
C THR A 90 8.85 2.41 -9.33
N ARG A 91 7.92 2.43 -10.29
CA ARG A 91 8.21 2.24 -11.73
C ARG A 91 9.05 3.37 -12.30
N PHE A 92 8.75 4.61 -11.93
CA PHE A 92 9.45 5.82 -12.37
C PHE A 92 10.87 5.89 -11.80
N ALA A 93 11.02 5.61 -10.50
CA ALA A 93 12.32 5.54 -9.85
C ALA A 93 13.26 4.51 -10.53
N ARG A 94 12.71 3.37 -10.99
CA ARG A 94 13.48 2.38 -11.75
C ARG A 94 13.86 2.80 -13.17
N SER A 95 13.10 3.71 -13.80
CA SER A 95 13.37 4.18 -15.17
C SER A 95 14.34 5.35 -15.25
N HIS A 96 14.75 5.93 -14.13
CA HIS A 96 15.85 6.90 -14.05
C HIS A 96 16.93 6.34 -13.13
N PRO A 97 17.83 5.46 -13.62
CA PRO A 97 19.08 5.26 -12.92
C PRO A 97 19.77 6.62 -12.83
N ALA A 98 20.25 6.98 -11.64
CA ALA A 98 20.98 8.22 -11.45
C ALA A 98 22.09 8.31 -12.51
N HIS A 99 22.01 9.33 -13.38
CA HIS A 99 23.13 9.71 -14.23
C HIS A 99 24.27 10.15 -13.30
N GLY A 100 25.17 9.22 -12.98
CA GLY A 100 26.24 9.48 -12.02
C GLY A 100 27.11 8.28 -11.65
N ALA A 101 27.10 7.17 -12.38
CA ALA A 101 28.18 6.19 -12.29
C ALA A 101 29.28 6.64 -13.27
N PRO A 102 30.50 6.99 -12.82
CA PRO A 102 31.61 7.14 -13.73
C PRO A 102 31.85 5.78 -14.40
N GLU A 103 32.04 5.81 -15.71
CA GLU A 103 32.54 4.68 -16.49
C GLU A 103 33.84 4.21 -15.85
N GLY A 104 33.75 3.12 -15.07
CA GLY A 104 34.91 2.39 -14.61
C GLY A 104 35.39 1.51 -15.76
N GLU A 105 36.42 2.00 -16.44
CA GLU A 105 37.28 1.27 -17.36
C GLU A 105 37.48 -0.18 -16.88
N GLN A 106 37.14 -1.15 -17.74
CA GLN A 106 37.66 -2.50 -17.63
C GLN A 106 38.57 -2.72 -18.83
N GLU A 107 39.87 -2.59 -18.57
CA GLU A 107 40.96 -3.16 -19.36
C GLU A 107 40.86 -4.70 -19.42
#